data_AF-A0A8S9UTV7-F1
#
_entry.id   AF-A0A8S9UTV7-F1
#
_cell.length_a   1.000
_cell.length_b   1.000
_cell.length_c   1.000
_cell.angle_alpha   90.00
_cell.angle_beta   90.00
_cell.angle_gamma   90.00
#
_symmetry.space_group_name_H-M   'P 1'
#
loop_
_entity.id
_entity.type
_entity.pdbx_description
1 polymer ?
#
loop_
_entity_poly.entity_id
_entity_poly.type
_entity_poly.pdbx_seq_one_letter_code
_entity_poly.pdbx_strand_id
1 'polypeptide(L)'
;MSFRRPQILDEKRAEHSTEEIVRGYARRLEPVISGIAPKFVWNGDETGVCAQGSVKVRVLCSRGIAANTRRSHDRKNVTVMVCVNAAGGYIPPMYGFAGEYKKRATRSRGSFVTPSMTDGVLLTSAEMKEAFSIHSELKATQTKDRLSHRLRKFSNKQEVDLLKLENKRAAERELAARRAMRIEDLAARDAHRTAKREKAVQSKAKRGATARRKKEALAASRSGYLLEKHRRSNVDTAEKRCALQDNTAVQLSLQNASI
;
A
#
# COMPACT_ATOMS: atom_id res chain seq x y z
N MET A 1 4.33 36.07 43.28
CA MET A 1 5.44 35.27 42.71
C MET A 1 6.74 36.06 42.88
N SER A 2 7.73 35.56 43.60
CA SER A 2 9.03 36.23 43.74
C SER A 2 10.06 35.61 42.80
N PHE A 3 10.66 36.45 41.94
CA PHE A 3 11.82 36.08 41.14
C PHE A 3 13.06 36.17 42.04
N ARG A 4 13.57 35.04 42.51
CA ARG A 4 14.87 35.01 43.20
C ARG A 4 15.98 34.82 42.18
N ARG A 5 16.84 35.83 42.01
CA ARG A 5 18.11 35.66 41.28
C ARG A 5 19.08 34.92 42.20
N PRO A 6 19.91 34.01 41.67
CA PRO A 6 21.09 33.54 42.40
C PRO A 6 22.11 34.68 42.42
N GLN A 7 21.92 35.64 43.33
CA GLN A 7 22.71 36.87 43.42
C GLN A 7 23.73 36.84 44.57
N ILE A 8 23.66 35.83 45.43
CA ILE A 8 24.43 35.75 46.68
C ILE A 8 25.95 35.73 46.44
N LEU A 9 26.43 35.05 45.39
CA LEU A 9 27.86 34.98 45.11
C LEU A 9 28.38 36.21 44.36
N ASP A 10 27.59 36.77 43.44
CA ASP A 10 27.99 37.96 42.69
C ASP A 10 28.02 39.21 43.58
N GLU A 11 27.03 39.34 44.47
CA GLU A 11 26.99 40.41 45.48
C GLU A 11 28.18 40.30 46.44
N LYS A 12 28.45 39.11 46.98
CA LYS A 12 29.64 38.88 47.83
C LYS A 12 30.96 39.11 47.11
N ARG A 13 31.07 38.73 45.84
CA ARG A 13 32.26 39.01 45.02
C ARG A 13 32.44 40.52 44.85
N ALA A 14 31.36 41.26 44.60
CA ALA A 14 31.41 42.72 44.49
C ALA A 14 31.81 43.38 45.83
N GLU A 15 31.20 42.94 46.95
CA GLU A 15 31.51 43.41 48.29
C GLU A 15 32.97 43.15 48.69
N HIS A 16 33.54 42.01 48.29
CA HIS A 16 34.93 41.65 48.60
C HIS A 16 35.96 42.09 47.56
N SER A 17 35.55 42.79 46.51
CA SER A 17 36.45 43.36 45.50
C SER A 17 36.93 44.78 45.88
N THR A 18 37.14 45.05 47.17
CA THR A 18 37.70 46.32 47.64
C THR A 18 39.22 46.33 47.46
N GLU A 19 39.78 47.53 47.26
CA GLU A 19 41.23 47.71 47.08
C GLU A 19 42.04 47.12 48.24
N GLU A 20 41.58 47.29 49.48
CA GLU A 20 42.24 46.77 50.68
C GLU A 20 42.37 45.24 50.66
N ILE A 21 41.29 44.54 50.29
CA ILE A 21 41.27 43.08 50.22
C ILE A 21 42.18 42.60 49.09
N VAL A 22 42.09 43.22 47.92
CA VAL A 22 42.89 42.85 46.73
C VAL A 22 44.39 43.09 46.98
N ARG A 23 44.76 44.27 47.49
CA ARG A 23 46.16 44.57 47.84
C ARG A 23 46.66 43.72 48.99
N GLY A 24 45.83 43.49 50.00
CA GLY A 24 46.16 42.62 51.13
C GLY A 24 46.43 41.19 50.70
N TYR A 25 45.65 40.67 49.75
CA TYR A 25 45.92 39.37 49.13
C TYR A 25 47.24 39.37 48.36
N ALA A 26 47.49 40.37 47.50
CA ALA A 26 48.73 40.47 46.73
C ALA A 26 49.99 40.51 47.63
N ARG A 27 49.97 41.32 48.70
CA ARG A 27 51.09 41.38 49.67
C ARG A 27 51.36 40.04 50.36
N ARG A 28 50.30 39.26 50.64
CA ARG A 28 50.45 37.92 51.22
C ARG A 28 50.93 36.88 50.20
N LEU A 29 50.58 37.06 48.93
CA LEU A 29 50.96 36.16 47.86
C LEU A 29 52.41 36.37 47.41
N GLU A 30 52.87 37.62 47.37
CA GLU A 30 54.22 38.03 46.93
C GLU A 30 55.36 37.17 47.52
N PRO A 31 55.48 36.95 48.84
CA PRO A 31 56.56 36.12 49.38
C PRO A 31 56.45 34.64 48.97
N VAL A 32 55.25 34.14 48.64
CA VAL A 32 55.03 32.75 48.22
C VAL A 32 55.47 32.53 46.78
N ILE A 33 55.26 33.53 45.92
CA ILE A 33 55.59 33.46 44.49
C ILE A 33 56.97 34.06 44.17
N SER A 34 57.60 34.74 45.14
CA SER A 34 58.94 35.33 44.98
C SER A 34 59.97 34.25 44.64
N GLY A 35 60.78 34.50 43.61
CA GLY A 35 61.78 33.56 43.11
C GLY A 35 61.24 32.49 42.14
N ILE A 36 59.92 32.39 41.93
CA ILE A 36 59.33 31.52 40.91
C ILE A 36 59.31 32.26 39.57
N ALA A 37 59.93 31.67 38.54
CA ALA A 37 59.89 32.25 37.20
C ALA A 37 58.44 32.33 36.67
N PRO A 38 58.03 33.42 35.97
CA PRO A 38 56.65 33.60 35.51
C PRO A 38 56.08 32.44 34.69
N LYS A 39 56.93 31.69 33.99
CA LYS A 39 56.55 30.48 33.23
C LYS A 39 56.00 29.33 34.07
N PHE A 40 56.27 29.33 35.38
CA PHE A 40 55.82 28.32 36.34
C PHE A 40 54.64 28.76 37.20
N VAL A 41 54.21 30.02 37.10
CA VAL A 41 53.03 30.55 37.80
C VAL A 41 51.82 30.39 36.89
N TRP A 42 50.93 29.46 37.20
CA TRP A 42 49.73 29.14 36.41
C TRP A 42 48.47 29.64 37.12
N ASN A 43 47.63 30.37 36.40
CA ASN A 43 46.26 30.65 36.80
C ASN A 43 45.32 29.73 36.03
N GLY A 44 44.41 29.06 36.73
CA GLY A 44 43.43 28.14 36.14
C GLY A 44 42.05 28.43 36.70
N ASP A 45 41.06 28.49 35.81
CA ASP A 45 39.65 28.67 36.21
C ASP A 45 38.72 27.82 35.33
N GLU A 46 37.56 27.49 35.88
CA GLU A 46 36.51 26.72 35.23
C GLU A 46 35.34 27.61 34.88
N THR A 47 34.90 27.55 33.62
CA THR A 47 33.74 28.29 33.16
C THR A 47 32.70 27.37 32.53
N GLY A 48 31.45 27.49 32.96
CA GLY A 48 30.34 26.74 32.38
C GLY A 48 29.83 27.43 31.12
N VAL A 49 29.93 26.76 29.97
CA VAL A 49 29.37 27.22 28.71
C VAL A 49 28.07 26.47 28.44
N CYS A 50 26.96 27.19 28.38
CA CYS A 50 25.70 26.65 27.90
C CYS A 50 25.66 26.78 26.38
N ALA A 51 25.46 25.68 25.64
CA ALA A 51 25.36 25.71 24.18
C ALA A 51 24.22 26.60 23.66
N GLN A 52 23.23 26.92 24.51
CA GLN A 52 22.13 27.81 24.18
C GLN A 52 22.46 29.31 24.32
N GLY A 53 23.66 29.64 24.80
CA GLY A 53 24.05 31.01 25.16
C GLY A 53 23.44 31.48 26.48
N SER A 54 24.16 32.34 27.20
CA SER A 54 23.71 32.94 28.46
C SER A 54 22.75 34.13 28.26
N VAL A 55 22.71 34.68 27.04
CA VAL A 55 22.04 35.95 26.78
C VAL A 55 20.52 35.76 26.68
N LYS A 56 19.77 36.63 27.37
CA LYS A 56 18.34 36.80 27.10
C LYS A 56 18.19 37.31 25.67
N VAL A 57 17.76 36.44 24.76
CA VAL A 57 17.44 36.82 23.38
C VAL A 57 16.48 38.02 23.44
N ARG A 58 16.93 39.16 22.93
CA ARG A 58 16.09 40.35 22.81
C ARG A 58 15.14 40.11 21.64
N VAL A 59 13.85 39.99 21.92
CA VAL A 59 12.81 39.83 20.91
C VAL A 59 12.08 41.15 20.79
N LEU A 60 11.93 41.65 19.56
CA LEU A 60 11.08 42.80 19.28
C LEU A 60 9.62 42.31 19.21
N CYS A 61 8.76 42.80 20.10
CA CYS A 61 7.34 42.53 20.09
C CYS A 61 6.55 43.82 20.31
N SER A 62 5.36 43.89 19.73
CA SER A 62 4.42 45.00 19.96
C SER A 62 4.10 45.12 21.45
N ARG A 63 3.97 46.37 21.92
CA ARG A 63 3.68 46.69 23.32
C ARG A 63 2.42 45.94 23.77
N GLY A 64 2.54 45.15 24.83
CA GLY A 64 1.44 44.37 25.41
C GLY A 64 1.36 42.90 24.99
N ILE A 65 2.23 42.44 24.09
CA ILE A 65 2.27 41.03 23.65
C ILE A 65 3.45 40.31 24.32
N ALA A 66 3.17 39.16 24.95
CA ALA A 66 4.21 38.32 25.52
C ALA A 66 5.08 37.66 24.44
N ALA A 67 6.39 37.88 24.50
CA ALA A 67 7.35 37.25 23.59
C ALA A 67 7.73 35.86 24.12
N ASN A 68 7.29 34.80 23.43
CA ASN A 68 7.68 33.44 23.75
C ASN A 68 8.96 33.04 23.00
N THR A 69 10.11 33.16 23.64
CA THR A 69 11.35 32.53 23.13
C THR A 69 11.37 31.06 23.49
N ARG A 70 11.16 30.19 22.49
CA ARG A 70 11.32 28.74 22.63
C ARG A 70 12.80 28.41 22.78
N ARG A 71 13.22 28.04 23.98
CA ARG A 71 14.54 27.47 24.24
C ARG A 71 14.44 25.95 24.23
N SER A 72 15.53 25.27 23.84
CA SER A 72 15.60 23.81 23.99
C SER A 72 15.46 23.45 25.48
N HIS A 73 14.78 22.35 25.78
CA HIS A 73 14.63 21.85 27.14
C HIS A 73 15.98 21.32 27.70
N ASP A 74 16.94 21.04 26.81
CA ASP A 74 18.22 20.45 27.17
C ASP A 74 19.20 21.55 27.64
N ARG A 75 19.30 21.74 28.96
CA ARG A 75 20.20 22.70 29.62
C ARG A 75 21.55 22.09 30.00
N LYS A 76 22.06 21.15 29.20
CA LYS A 76 23.40 20.60 29.43
C LYS A 76 24.44 21.70 29.25
N ASN A 77 25.15 21.99 30.34
CA ASN A 77 26.31 22.87 30.33
C ASN A 77 27.56 22.02 30.08
N VAL A 78 28.49 22.57 29.32
CA VAL A 78 29.85 22.04 29.19
C VAL A 78 30.74 22.90 30.07
N THR A 79 31.50 22.30 30.97
CA THR A 79 32.50 23.03 31.74
C THR A 79 33.77 23.10 30.91
N VAL A 80 34.37 24.28 30.77
CA VAL A 80 35.65 24.49 30.11
C VAL A 80 36.65 24.94 31.16
N MET A 81 37.75 24.21 31.30
CA MET A 81 38.87 24.59 32.15
C MET A 81 39.95 25.21 31.27
N VAL A 82 40.39 26.42 31.64
CA VAL A 82 41.43 27.16 30.93
C VAL A 82 42.53 27.51 31.93
N CYS A 83 43.78 27.22 31.56
CA CYS A 83 44.95 27.58 32.34
C CYS A 83 45.92 28.44 31.52
N VAL A 84 46.33 29.58 32.08
CA VAL A 84 47.27 30.52 31.47
C VAL A 84 48.36 30.83 32.49
N ASN A 85 49.62 30.85 32.06
CA ASN A 85 50.74 31.22 32.92
C ASN A 85 51.03 32.72 32.87
N ALA A 86 51.78 33.22 33.85
CA ALA A 86 52.14 34.64 33.93
C ALA A 86 53.07 35.11 32.79
N ALA A 87 53.67 34.18 32.03
CA ALA A 87 54.46 34.48 30.83
C ALA A 87 53.64 34.50 29.52
N GLY A 88 52.32 34.28 29.58
CA GLY A 88 51.42 34.26 28.42
C GLY A 88 51.31 32.91 27.70
N GLY A 89 51.96 31.86 28.19
CA GLY A 89 51.72 30.48 27.78
C GLY A 89 50.38 29.96 28.30
N TYR A 90 49.82 28.95 27.64
CA TYR A 90 48.54 28.35 28.03
C TYR A 90 48.57 26.83 27.91
N ILE A 91 47.77 26.15 28.73
CA ILE A 91 47.47 24.72 28.56
C ILE A 91 46.23 24.65 27.65
N PRO A 92 46.21 23.79 26.62
CA PRO A 92 45.03 23.61 25.79
C PRO A 92 43.77 23.38 26.65
N PRO A 93 42.65 24.04 26.35
CA PRO A 93 41.46 23.94 27.18
C PRO A 93 40.97 22.49 27.25
N MET A 94 40.46 22.15 28.43
CA MET A 94 39.84 20.85 28.72
C MET A 94 38.33 21.03 28.87
N TYR A 95 37.58 20.10 28.29
CA TYR A 95 36.12 20.14 28.22
C TYR A 95 35.54 19.04 29.11
N GLY A 96 34.89 19.43 30.20
CA GLY A 96 34.16 18.55 31.10
C GLY A 96 32.70 18.43 30.66
N PHE A 97 32.31 17.21 30.28
CA PHE A 97 30.92 16.87 30.00
C PHE A 97 30.29 16.20 31.21
N ALA A 98 29.10 16.68 31.62
CA ALA A 98 28.34 16.04 32.67
C ALA A 98 27.93 14.63 32.22
N GLY A 99 28.42 13.62 32.94
CA GLY A 99 27.98 12.23 32.77
C GLY A 99 26.57 12.01 33.32
N GLU A 100 26.00 10.85 33.01
CA GLU A 100 24.76 10.44 33.65
C GLU A 100 25.03 10.09 35.12
N TYR A 101 24.23 10.65 36.02
CA TYR A 101 24.32 10.35 37.45
C TYR A 101 23.79 8.93 37.70
N LYS A 102 24.67 8.01 38.09
CA LYS A 102 24.26 6.66 38.50
C LYS A 102 23.68 6.74 39.91
N LYS A 103 22.36 6.65 40.02
CA LYS A 103 21.66 6.68 41.30
C LYS A 103 22.13 5.48 42.14
N ARG A 104 22.79 5.73 43.28
CA ARG A 104 23.13 4.68 44.24
C ARG A 104 21.85 3.98 44.71
N ALA A 105 21.88 2.65 44.76
CA ALA A 105 20.94 1.90 45.59
C ALA A 105 21.10 2.40 47.04
N THR A 106 19.98 2.79 47.64
CA THR A 106 19.88 3.40 48.96
C THR A 106 20.58 2.59 50.05
N ARG A 107 21.75 3.04 50.52
CA ARG A 107 22.30 2.78 51.87
C ARG A 107 23.67 3.45 52.07
N SER A 108 23.66 4.75 52.38
CA SER A 108 24.62 5.41 53.28
C SER A 108 24.40 6.93 53.19
N ARG A 109 24.03 7.54 54.31
CA ARG A 109 24.05 9.00 54.48
C ARG A 109 25.52 9.42 54.53
N GLY A 110 25.96 10.30 53.61
CA GLY A 110 27.18 11.08 53.78
C GLY A 110 28.44 10.62 53.06
N SER A 111 28.38 10.06 51.84
CA SER A 111 29.61 9.81 51.06
C SER A 111 29.86 10.89 49.99
N PHE A 112 31.08 11.42 49.95
CA PHE A 112 31.61 12.25 48.87
C PHE A 112 31.34 11.63 47.49
N VAL A 113 31.05 12.47 46.49
CA VAL A 113 30.91 12.04 45.09
C VAL A 113 32.28 11.56 44.62
N THR A 114 32.45 10.25 44.43
CA THR A 114 33.66 9.69 43.83
C THR A 114 33.55 9.74 42.29
N PRO A 115 34.65 9.92 41.53
CA PRO A 115 34.63 9.93 40.07
C PRO A 115 33.95 8.70 39.42
N SER A 116 33.87 7.58 40.14
CA SER A 116 33.13 6.38 39.74
C SER A 116 31.60 6.51 39.72
N MET A 117 31.05 7.65 40.17
CA MET A 117 29.60 7.90 40.27
C MET A 117 29.00 8.67 39.08
N THR A 118 29.83 9.13 38.15
CA THR A 118 29.41 9.86 36.94
C THR A 118 30.25 9.41 35.75
N ASP A 119 29.61 9.06 34.63
CA ASP A 119 30.32 8.76 33.36
C ASP A 119 30.79 10.04 32.65
N GLY A 120 31.23 11.04 33.44
CA GLY A 120 31.71 12.31 32.90
C GLY A 120 33.02 12.09 32.18
N VAL A 121 33.18 12.77 31.04
CA VAL A 121 34.41 12.69 30.23
C VAL A 121 35.06 14.06 30.22
N LEU A 122 36.36 14.09 30.50
CA LEU A 122 37.21 15.25 30.30
C LEU A 122 37.94 15.06 28.97
N LEU A 123 37.69 15.94 28.01
CA LEU A 123 38.32 15.89 26.69
C LEU A 123 39.32 17.02 26.53
N THR A 124 40.49 16.71 25.99
CA THR A 124 41.42 17.71 25.47
C THR A 124 40.86 18.38 24.21
N SER A 125 41.43 19.51 23.83
CA SER A 125 41.05 20.21 22.59
C SER A 125 41.18 19.34 21.32
N ALA A 126 42.15 18.43 21.28
CA ALA A 126 42.35 17.54 20.14
C ALA A 126 41.25 16.48 20.06
N GLU A 127 40.98 15.78 21.18
CA GLU A 127 39.93 14.77 21.28
C GLU A 127 38.55 15.37 21.02
N MET A 128 38.32 16.61 21.46
CA MET A 128 37.07 17.32 21.23
C MET A 128 36.85 17.59 19.72
N LYS A 129 37.89 18.00 18.99
CA LYS A 129 37.81 18.18 17.52
C LYS A 129 37.51 16.86 16.80
N GLU A 130 38.18 15.79 17.21
CA GLU A 130 37.95 14.45 16.67
C GLU A 130 36.50 13.98 16.92
N ALA A 131 36.02 14.15 18.16
CA ALA A 131 34.64 13.83 18.52
C ALA A 131 33.63 14.61 17.66
N PHE A 132 33.88 15.89 17.36
CA PHE A 132 33.04 16.66 16.44
C PHE A 132 33.10 16.15 15.00
N SER A 133 34.28 15.77 14.50
CA SER A 133 34.42 15.17 13.17
C SER A 133 33.61 13.88 13.06
N ILE A 134 33.82 12.95 13.99
CA ILE A 134 33.10 11.66 14.06
C ILE A 134 31.59 11.91 14.14
N HIS A 135 31.16 12.85 14.99
CA HIS A 135 29.74 13.15 15.12
C HIS A 135 29.14 13.74 13.83
N SER A 136 29.89 14.58 13.12
CA SER A 136 29.47 15.15 11.84
C SER A 136 29.35 14.10 10.74
N GLU A 137 30.29 13.16 10.68
CA GLU A 137 30.29 12.03 9.76
C GLU A 137 29.13 11.08 10.06
N LEU A 138 28.91 10.75 11.34
CA LEU A 138 27.78 9.94 11.80
C LEU A 138 26.43 10.57 11.42
N LYS A 139 26.31 11.91 11.56
CA LYS A 139 25.11 12.61 11.11
C LYS A 139 24.94 12.53 9.59
N ALA A 140 26.03 12.64 8.83
CA ALA A 140 26.00 12.53 7.38
C ALA A 140 25.66 11.10 6.90
N THR A 141 26.11 10.06 7.59
CA THR A 141 25.74 8.68 7.28
C THR A 141 24.27 8.42 7.62
N GLN A 142 23.79 8.86 8.79
CA GLN A 142 22.38 8.73 9.16
C GLN A 142 21.42 9.42 8.18
N THR A 143 21.80 10.58 7.62
CA THR A 143 20.97 11.25 6.62
C THR A 143 20.95 10.48 5.30
N LYS A 144 22.09 9.97 4.84
CA LYS A 144 22.17 9.07 3.68
C LYS A 144 21.32 7.82 3.87
N ASP A 145 21.39 7.16 5.03
CA ASP A 145 20.60 5.97 5.32
C ASP A 145 19.10 6.25 5.31
N ARG A 146 18.68 7.40 5.87
CA ARG A 146 17.27 7.84 5.82
C ARG A 146 16.78 8.05 4.39
N LEU A 147 17.61 8.63 3.53
CA LEU A 147 17.28 8.83 2.11
C LEU A 147 17.23 7.50 1.36
N SER A 148 18.23 6.63 1.55
CA SER A 148 18.26 5.29 0.98
C SER A 148 17.03 4.47 1.37
N HIS A 149 16.63 4.52 2.64
CA HIS A 149 15.44 3.85 3.12
C HIS A 149 14.14 4.43 2.52
N ARG A 150 14.06 5.76 2.34
CA ARG A 150 12.93 6.39 1.64
C ARG A 150 12.83 5.97 0.17
N LEU A 151 13.98 5.92 -0.53
CA LEU A 151 14.03 5.49 -1.93
C LEU A 151 13.62 4.02 -2.07
N ARG A 152 14.11 3.14 -1.20
CA ARG A 152 13.69 1.72 -1.17
C ARG A 152 12.18 1.58 -0.96
N LYS A 153 11.61 2.32 -0.01
CA LYS A 153 10.15 2.33 0.20
C LYS A 153 9.37 2.77 -1.04
N PHE A 154 9.88 3.77 -1.75
CA PHE A 154 9.25 4.25 -2.98
C PHE A 154 9.36 3.23 -4.11
N SER A 155 10.54 2.63 -4.32
CA SER A 155 10.77 1.58 -5.33
C SER A 155 9.86 0.36 -5.08
N ASN A 156 9.86 -0.15 -3.84
CA ASN A 156 9.01 -1.30 -3.48
C ASN A 156 7.52 -0.99 -3.70
N LYS A 157 7.08 0.25 -3.46
CA LYS A 157 5.70 0.65 -3.72
C LYS A 157 5.40 0.62 -5.22
N GLN A 158 6.29 1.14 -6.06
CA GLN A 158 6.13 1.11 -7.52
C GLN A 158 6.07 -0.33 -8.05
N GLU A 159 6.94 -1.22 -7.58
CA GLU A 159 6.93 -2.64 -7.97
C GLU A 159 5.62 -3.32 -7.59
N VAL A 160 5.11 -3.09 -6.37
CA VAL A 160 3.83 -3.63 -5.93
C VAL A 160 2.66 -3.11 -6.78
N ASP A 161 2.67 -1.82 -7.13
CA ASP A 161 1.63 -1.22 -7.96
C ASP A 161 1.66 -1.75 -9.40
N LEU A 162 2.86 -1.97 -9.97
CA LEU A 162 3.03 -2.64 -11.26
C LEU A 162 2.51 -4.08 -11.24
N LEU A 163 2.87 -4.86 -10.21
CA LEU A 163 2.40 -6.23 -10.06
C LEU A 163 0.87 -6.31 -9.94
N LYS A 164 0.26 -5.38 -9.19
CA LYS A 164 -1.21 -5.27 -9.11
C LYS A 164 -1.84 -4.97 -10.46
N LEU A 165 -1.23 -4.09 -11.25
CA LEU A 165 -1.72 -3.75 -12.59
C LEU A 165 -1.64 -4.94 -13.54
N GLU A 166 -0.54 -5.70 -13.50
CA GLU A 166 -0.37 -6.92 -14.29
C GLU A 166 -1.38 -8.00 -13.91
N ASN A 167 -1.58 -8.24 -12.61
CA ASN A 167 -2.59 -9.18 -12.12
C ASN A 167 -3.99 -8.79 -12.56
N LYS A 168 -4.32 -7.48 -12.53
CA LYS A 168 -5.62 -6.98 -13.03
C LYS A 168 -5.77 -7.24 -14.53
N ARG A 169 -4.75 -6.95 -15.33
CA ARG A 169 -4.76 -7.21 -16.77
C ARG A 169 -4.87 -8.70 -17.09
N ALA A 170 -4.21 -9.56 -16.32
CA ALA A 170 -4.31 -11.00 -16.47
C ALA A 170 -5.74 -11.50 -16.16
N ALA A 171 -6.34 -11.02 -15.07
CA ALA A 171 -7.72 -11.34 -14.72
C ALA A 171 -8.73 -10.86 -15.79
N GLU A 172 -8.52 -9.67 -16.37
CA GLU A 172 -9.34 -9.16 -17.47
C GLU A 172 -9.23 -10.03 -18.73
N ARG A 173 -8.03 -10.48 -19.09
CA ARG A 173 -7.81 -11.41 -20.20
C ARG A 173 -8.49 -12.76 -19.96
N GLU A 174 -8.38 -13.31 -18.75
CA GLU A 174 -9.04 -14.56 -18.38
C GLU A 174 -10.57 -14.43 -18.45
N LEU A 175 -11.13 -13.32 -17.96
CA LEU A 175 -12.56 -13.04 -18.04
C LEU A 175 -13.02 -12.89 -19.50
N ALA A 176 -12.24 -12.23 -20.34
CA ALA A 176 -12.53 -12.11 -21.77
C ALA A 176 -12.53 -13.48 -22.46
N ALA A 177 -11.55 -14.34 -22.17
CA ALA A 177 -11.50 -15.71 -22.70
C ALA A 177 -12.71 -16.55 -22.26
N ARG A 178 -13.10 -16.46 -20.98
CA ARG A 178 -14.31 -17.13 -20.47
C ARG A 178 -15.59 -16.63 -21.15
N ARG A 179 -15.69 -15.33 -21.43
CA ARG A 179 -16.83 -14.76 -22.16
C ARG A 179 -16.87 -15.25 -23.61
N ALA A 180 -15.73 -15.32 -24.29
CA ALA A 180 -15.64 -15.85 -25.65
C ALA A 180 -16.11 -17.31 -25.72
N MET A 181 -15.61 -18.17 -24.83
CA MET A 181 -16.06 -19.58 -24.76
C MET A 181 -17.57 -19.68 -24.50
N ARG A 182 -18.12 -18.84 -23.62
CA ARG A 182 -19.57 -18.85 -23.34
C ARG A 182 -20.40 -18.44 -24.56
N ILE A 183 -19.91 -17.51 -25.37
CA ILE A 183 -20.57 -17.09 -26.61
C ILE A 183 -20.57 -18.25 -27.62
N GLU A 184 -19.44 -18.94 -27.78
CA GLU A 184 -19.32 -20.12 -28.65
C GLU A 184 -20.26 -21.25 -28.18
N ASP A 185 -20.32 -21.54 -26.88
CA ASP A 185 -21.24 -22.53 -26.30
C ASP A 185 -22.71 -22.18 -26.57
N LEU A 186 -23.09 -20.91 -26.45
CA LEU A 186 -24.45 -20.45 -26.75
C LEU A 186 -24.75 -20.59 -28.24
N ALA A 187 -23.82 -20.19 -29.12
CA ALA A 187 -23.95 -20.35 -30.56
C ALA A 187 -24.11 -21.84 -30.95
N ALA A 188 -23.31 -22.74 -30.36
CA ALA A 188 -23.41 -24.18 -30.57
C ALA A 188 -24.76 -24.73 -30.11
N ARG A 189 -25.27 -24.28 -28.94
CA ARG A 189 -26.60 -24.67 -28.44
C ARG A 189 -27.73 -24.20 -29.36
N ASP A 190 -27.64 -22.99 -29.89
CA ASP A 190 -28.64 -22.45 -30.80
C ASP A 190 -28.57 -23.13 -32.19
N ALA A 191 -27.37 -23.43 -32.70
CA ALA A 191 -27.18 -24.26 -33.89
C ALA A 191 -27.78 -25.67 -33.71
N HIS A 192 -27.60 -26.28 -32.53
CA HIS A 192 -28.20 -27.58 -32.24
C HIS A 192 -29.74 -27.50 -32.19
N ARG A 193 -30.30 -26.44 -31.60
CA ARG A 193 -31.75 -26.21 -31.55
C ARG A 193 -32.36 -25.99 -32.94
N THR A 194 -31.71 -25.20 -33.79
CA THR A 194 -32.15 -24.95 -35.17
C THR A 194 -32.10 -26.23 -36.00
N ALA A 195 -31.00 -26.99 -35.95
CA ALA A 195 -30.89 -28.29 -36.62
C ALA A 195 -31.96 -29.29 -36.14
N LYS A 196 -32.26 -29.31 -34.83
CA LYS A 196 -33.35 -30.15 -34.29
C LYS A 196 -34.72 -29.75 -34.83
N ARG A 197 -35.00 -28.44 -34.93
CA ARG A 197 -36.25 -27.92 -35.52
C ARG A 197 -36.36 -28.27 -37.00
N GLU A 198 -35.28 -28.12 -37.76
CA GLU A 198 -35.25 -28.48 -39.20
C GLU A 198 -35.52 -29.97 -39.40
N LYS A 199 -34.85 -30.85 -38.64
CA LYS A 199 -35.12 -32.30 -38.67
C LYS A 199 -36.60 -32.61 -38.34
N ALA A 200 -37.18 -31.91 -37.37
CA ALA A 200 -38.60 -32.06 -37.03
C ALA A 200 -39.53 -31.60 -38.17
N VAL A 201 -39.24 -30.47 -38.82
CA VAL A 201 -40.00 -29.98 -39.98
C VAL A 201 -39.88 -30.96 -41.16
N GLN A 202 -38.67 -31.41 -41.49
CA GLN A 202 -38.44 -32.38 -42.56
C GLN A 202 -39.17 -33.71 -42.30
N SER A 203 -39.13 -34.23 -41.07
CA SER A 203 -39.86 -35.46 -40.72
C SER A 203 -41.38 -35.27 -40.79
N LYS A 204 -41.93 -34.13 -40.34
CA LYS A 204 -43.35 -33.79 -40.52
C LYS A 204 -43.72 -33.70 -42.00
N ALA A 205 -42.90 -33.04 -42.81
CA ALA A 205 -43.11 -32.93 -44.26
C ALA A 205 -43.09 -34.31 -44.95
N LYS A 206 -42.12 -35.17 -44.60
CA LYS A 206 -42.05 -36.56 -45.08
C LYS A 206 -43.31 -37.35 -44.70
N ARG A 207 -43.77 -37.27 -43.44
CA ARG A 207 -45.02 -37.91 -42.99
C ARG A 207 -46.25 -37.36 -43.72
N GLY A 208 -46.30 -36.06 -43.96
CA GLY A 208 -47.37 -35.42 -44.73
C GLY A 208 -47.40 -35.88 -46.19
N ALA A 209 -46.23 -35.96 -46.84
CA ALA A 209 -46.10 -36.43 -48.21
C ALA A 209 -46.47 -37.91 -48.35
N THR A 210 -46.04 -38.77 -47.42
CA THR A 210 -46.44 -40.19 -47.42
C THR A 210 -47.93 -40.36 -47.16
N ALA A 211 -48.53 -39.57 -46.27
CA ALA A 211 -49.97 -39.57 -46.05
C ALA A 211 -50.76 -39.10 -47.29
N ARG A 212 -50.28 -38.06 -48.00
CA ARG A 212 -50.87 -37.62 -49.29
C ARG A 212 -50.78 -38.71 -50.35
N ARG A 213 -49.60 -39.31 -50.56
CA ARG A 213 -49.43 -40.45 -51.49
C ARG A 213 -50.36 -41.62 -51.15
N LYS A 214 -50.53 -41.95 -49.86
CA LYS A 214 -51.49 -42.97 -49.43
C LYS A 214 -52.93 -42.60 -49.76
N LYS A 215 -53.34 -41.34 -49.53
CA LYS A 215 -54.69 -40.87 -49.89
C LYS A 215 -54.92 -40.89 -51.40
N GLU A 216 -53.94 -40.45 -52.20
CA GLU A 216 -53.98 -40.49 -53.66
C GLU A 216 -54.08 -41.93 -54.18
N ALA A 217 -53.29 -42.85 -53.63
CA ALA A 217 -53.39 -44.28 -53.95
C ALA A 217 -54.76 -44.86 -53.59
N LEU A 218 -55.31 -44.50 -52.42
CA LEU A 218 -56.63 -44.95 -51.99
C LEU A 218 -57.76 -44.38 -52.87
N ALA A 219 -57.63 -43.12 -53.30
CA ALA A 219 -58.53 -42.47 -54.24
C ALA A 219 -58.45 -43.12 -55.64
N ALA A 220 -57.24 -43.46 -56.11
CA ALA A 220 -57.02 -44.19 -57.35
C ALA A 220 -57.64 -45.60 -57.29
N SER A 221 -57.48 -46.32 -56.17
CA SER A 221 -58.16 -47.62 -55.95
C SER A 221 -59.68 -47.48 -55.90
N ARG A 222 -60.23 -46.44 -55.27
CA ARG A 222 -61.67 -46.14 -55.26
C ARG A 222 -62.21 -45.79 -56.65
N SER A 223 -61.44 -45.03 -57.44
CA SER A 223 -61.75 -44.71 -58.83
C SER A 223 -61.73 -45.97 -59.71
N GLY A 224 -60.73 -46.85 -59.52
CA GLY A 224 -60.69 -48.16 -60.17
C GLY A 224 -61.90 -49.02 -59.82
N TYR A 225 -62.29 -49.06 -58.53
CA TYR A 225 -63.47 -49.79 -58.08
C TYR A 225 -64.78 -49.23 -58.65
N LEU A 226 -64.89 -47.91 -58.83
CA LEU A 226 -66.06 -47.27 -59.46
C LEU A 226 -66.15 -47.56 -60.96
N LEU A 227 -65.02 -47.59 -61.67
CA LEU A 227 -64.96 -48.03 -63.07
C LEU A 227 -65.36 -49.51 -63.21
N GLU A 228 -64.91 -50.36 -62.29
CA GLU A 228 -65.23 -51.79 -62.27
C GLU A 228 -66.72 -52.05 -61.95
N LYS A 229 -67.30 -51.25 -61.05
CA LYS A 229 -68.74 -51.30 -60.72
C LYS A 229 -69.62 -50.83 -61.89
N HIS A 230 -69.21 -49.79 -62.62
CA HIS A 230 -69.88 -49.37 -63.86
C HIS A 230 -69.79 -50.41 -64.96
N ARG A 231 -68.68 -51.16 -65.02
CA ARG A 231 -68.51 -52.26 -65.97
C ARG A 231 -69.45 -53.43 -65.63
N ARG A 232 -69.67 -53.73 -64.34
CA ARG A 232 -70.62 -54.78 -63.90
C ARG A 232 -72.09 -54.37 -64.07
N SER A 233 -72.46 -53.11 -63.83
CA SER A 233 -73.85 -52.66 -64.05
C SER A 233 -74.26 -52.69 -65.52
N ASN A 234 -73.32 -52.51 -66.45
CA ASN A 234 -73.56 -52.64 -67.89
C ASN A 234 -73.71 -54.11 -68.34
N VAL A 235 -73.19 -55.08 -67.58
CA VAL A 235 -73.40 -56.52 -67.86
C VAL A 235 -74.79 -56.94 -67.37
N ASP A 236 -75.22 -56.48 -66.18
CA ASP A 236 -76.55 -56.79 -65.62
C ASP A 236 -77.72 -56.15 -66.41
N THR A 237 -77.47 -55.06 -67.15
CA THR A 237 -78.47 -54.48 -68.07
C THR A 237 -78.49 -55.13 -69.45
N ALA A 238 -77.43 -55.87 -69.83
CA ALA A 238 -77.42 -56.68 -71.05
C ALA A 238 -78.12 -58.03 -70.84
N GLU A 239 -77.94 -58.69 -69.69
CA GLU A 239 -78.60 -59.98 -69.40
C GLU A 239 -80.13 -59.87 -69.21
N LYS A 240 -80.64 -58.75 -68.69
CA LYS A 240 -82.09 -58.53 -68.58
C LYS A 240 -82.79 -58.15 -69.89
N ARG A 241 -82.05 -57.85 -70.97
CA ARG A 241 -82.62 -57.69 -72.32
C ARG A 241 -82.66 -58.99 -73.13
N CYS A 242 -81.90 -60.02 -72.75
CA CYS A 242 -81.92 -61.32 -73.42
C CYS A 242 -83.07 -62.24 -72.96
N ALA A 243 -83.50 -62.15 -71.69
CA ALA A 243 -84.54 -63.05 -71.15
C ALA A 243 -86.01 -62.65 -71.50
N LEU A 244 -86.22 -61.59 -72.29
CA LEU A 244 -87.54 -61.12 -72.70
C LEU A 244 -87.83 -61.29 -74.21
N GLN A 245 -86.90 -61.91 -74.97
CA GLN A 245 -87.08 -62.20 -76.40
C GLN A 245 -87.38 -63.67 -76.73
N ASP A 246 -87.34 -64.59 -75.74
CA ASP A 246 -87.61 -66.02 -75.97
C ASP A 246 -89.10 -66.42 -75.88
N ASN A 247 -90.00 -65.48 -75.63
CA ASN A 247 -91.46 -65.73 -75.60
C ASN A 247 -92.20 -65.42 -76.93
N THR A 248 -91.48 -65.16 -78.04
CA THR A 248 -92.11 -64.78 -79.33
C THR A 248 -91.73 -65.66 -80.53
N ALA A 249 -91.13 -66.83 -80.32
CA ALA A 249 -90.69 -67.72 -81.43
C ALA A 249 -91.45 -69.05 -81.57
N VAL A 250 -92.48 -69.34 -80.75
CA VAL A 250 -93.22 -70.62 -80.84
C VAL A 250 -94.59 -70.49 -81.54
N GLN A 251 -95.03 -69.29 -81.93
CA GLN A 251 -96.38 -69.09 -82.49
C GLN A 251 -96.51 -69.07 -84.02
N LEU A 252 -95.48 -69.44 -84.80
CA LEU A 252 -95.48 -69.26 -86.27
C LEU A 252 -95.09 -70.48 -87.14
N SER A 253 -95.14 -71.72 -86.63
CA SER A 253 -94.74 -72.91 -87.42
C SER A 253 -95.80 -74.00 -87.63
N LEU A 254 -97.08 -73.75 -87.37
CA LEU A 254 -98.17 -74.73 -87.65
C LEU A 254 -99.34 -74.20 -88.49
N GLN A 255 -99.09 -73.18 -89.32
CA GLN A 255 -99.92 -72.87 -90.49
C GLN A 255 -99.05 -72.94 -91.73
N ASN A 256 -98.86 -74.15 -92.27
CA ASN A 256 -98.60 -74.44 -93.69
C ASN A 256 -98.39 -75.95 -93.87
N ALA A 257 -99.49 -76.70 -93.78
CA ALA A 257 -99.66 -77.97 -94.47
C ALA A 257 -101.17 -78.19 -94.65
N SER A 258 -101.67 -77.85 -95.83
CA SER A 258 -102.92 -78.40 -96.36
C SER A 258 -102.62 -78.85 -97.79
N ILE A 259 -102.63 -80.16 -97.99
CA ILE A 259 -103.20 -80.96 -99.10
C ILE A 259 -102.98 -82.42 -98.70
#